data_AF-A0A7C5IRR7-F1
#
_entry.id   AF-A0A7C5IRR7-F1
#
_cell.length_a   1.000
_cell.length_b   1.000
_cell.length_c   1.000
_cell.angle_alpha   90.00
_cell.angle_beta   90.00
_cell.angle_gamma   90.00
#
_symmetry.space_group_name_H-M   'P 1'
#
loop_
_entity.id
_entity.type
_entity.pdbx_description
1 polymer ?
#
loop_
_entity_poly.entity_id
_entity_poly.type
_entity_poly.pdbx_seq_one_letter_code
_entity_poly.pdbx_strand_id
1 'polypeptide(L)'
;DPYQLDQKYTHKSIDQYQLFLSRYPDAKEKEKCVSALEELRERLAFKAFEQAHLYYKIGYHKAAVQAFGNMIREYPDSKFREEAQYLLFRASVNLAKASIYSRKIVRYDEAAEFHEKFADKFPESKFAKDAQSELASANKTRARLKKDAAEKQQLGLYSSFKSSIGVVLKSKDLENRRKEYAKALDTYNELKDKYPKSEYLSQADKLFQEVEEKQENNE
;
A
#
# COMPACT_ATOMS: atom_id res chain seq x y z
N ASP A 1 24.46 2.40 32.63
CA ASP A 1 23.00 2.51 32.51
C ASP A 1 22.30 1.18 32.73
N PRO A 2 21.30 1.10 33.64
CA PRO A 2 20.56 -0.14 33.91
C PRO A 2 19.61 -0.56 32.78
N TYR A 3 19.53 0.23 31.70
CA TYR A 3 18.55 0.05 30.63
C TYR A 3 18.95 -1.00 29.58
N GLN A 4 20.20 -1.50 29.62
CA GLN A 4 20.72 -2.61 28.79
C GLN A 4 20.72 -3.97 29.53
N LEU A 5 19.75 -4.21 30.41
CA LEU A 5 19.53 -5.58 30.88
C LEU A 5 19.06 -6.45 29.70
N ASP A 6 19.90 -7.42 29.32
CA ASP A 6 19.58 -8.51 28.39
C ASP A 6 18.16 -9.03 28.68
N GLN A 7 17.25 -8.83 27.71
CA GLN A 7 15.84 -9.22 27.86
C GLN A 7 15.67 -10.74 28.02
N LYS A 8 16.72 -11.52 27.80
CA LYS A 8 16.77 -12.96 28.06
C LYS A 8 16.25 -13.33 29.45
N TYR A 9 16.57 -12.56 30.49
CA TYR A 9 16.04 -12.86 31.84
C TYR A 9 14.55 -12.56 31.96
N THR A 10 14.05 -11.48 31.34
CA THR A 10 12.62 -11.17 31.30
C THR A 10 11.83 -12.26 30.57
N HIS A 11 12.29 -12.70 29.40
CA HIS A 11 11.65 -13.78 28.65
C HIS A 11 11.66 -15.09 29.43
N LYS A 12 12.80 -15.46 30.04
CA LYS A 12 12.86 -16.65 30.90
C LYS A 12 11.87 -16.56 32.07
N SER A 13 11.77 -15.41 32.73
CA SER A 13 10.82 -15.23 33.83
C SER A 13 9.38 -15.38 33.36
N ILE A 14 9.04 -14.81 32.19
CA ILE A 14 7.71 -14.99 31.56
C ILE A 14 7.43 -16.48 31.33
N ASP A 15 8.37 -17.21 30.72
CA ASP A 15 8.21 -18.64 30.44
C ASP A 15 8.01 -19.45 31.74
N GLN A 16 8.76 -19.12 32.80
CA GLN A 16 8.62 -19.79 34.09
C GLN A 16 7.28 -19.48 34.78
N TYR A 17 6.81 -18.23 34.73
CA TYR A 17 5.49 -17.88 35.27
C TYR A 17 4.38 -18.58 34.50
N GLN A 18 4.45 -18.62 33.16
CA GLN A 18 3.48 -19.35 32.33
C GLN A 18 3.50 -20.85 32.62
N LEU A 19 4.68 -21.44 32.79
CA LEU A 19 4.83 -22.85 33.16
C LEU A 19 4.24 -23.14 34.55
N PHE A 20 4.49 -22.27 35.53
CA PHE A 20 3.91 -22.41 36.86
C PHE A 20 2.39 -22.35 36.83
N LEU A 21 1.82 -21.32 36.16
CA LEU A 21 0.37 -21.12 36.06
C LEU A 21 -0.34 -22.26 35.32
N SER A 22 0.31 -22.87 34.31
CA SER A 22 -0.24 -24.02 33.59
C SER A 22 -0.18 -25.32 34.40
N ARG A 23 0.85 -25.52 35.23
CA ARG A 23 1.00 -26.73 36.06
C ARG A 23 0.20 -26.67 37.35
N TYR A 24 0.03 -25.48 37.92
CA TYR A 24 -0.60 -25.28 39.23
C TYR A 24 -1.72 -24.23 39.14
N PRO A 25 -2.82 -24.54 38.43
CA PRO A 25 -3.90 -23.57 38.17
C PRO A 25 -4.64 -23.11 39.43
N ASP A 26 -4.56 -23.87 40.53
CA ASP A 26 -5.23 -23.59 41.81
C ASP A 26 -4.25 -23.17 42.92
N ALA A 27 -2.99 -22.87 42.58
CA ALA A 27 -2.01 -22.40 43.54
C ALA A 27 -2.44 -21.10 44.22
N LYS A 28 -2.17 -20.96 45.52
CA LYS A 28 -2.47 -19.76 46.30
C LYS A 28 -1.76 -18.51 45.75
N GLU A 29 -0.61 -18.70 45.12
CA GLU A 29 0.24 -17.66 44.54
C GLU A 29 -0.17 -17.26 43.12
N LYS A 30 -1.19 -17.91 42.52
CA LYS A 30 -1.65 -17.69 41.14
C LYS A 30 -1.80 -16.21 40.79
N GLU A 31 -2.54 -15.46 41.60
CA GLU A 31 -2.81 -14.04 41.35
C GLU A 31 -1.51 -13.22 41.29
N LYS A 32 -0.56 -13.49 42.20
CA LYS A 32 0.73 -12.82 42.21
C LYS A 32 1.54 -13.14 40.95
N CYS A 33 1.52 -14.39 40.50
CA CYS A 33 2.19 -14.80 39.26
C CYS A 33 1.56 -14.17 38.03
N VAL A 34 0.22 -14.07 37.97
CA VAL A 34 -0.49 -13.38 36.88
C VAL A 34 -0.10 -11.90 36.83
N SER A 35 -0.14 -11.20 37.97
CA SER A 35 0.25 -9.78 38.01
C SER A 35 1.72 -9.57 37.62
N ALA A 36 2.63 -10.44 38.08
CA ALA A 36 4.04 -10.36 37.68
C ALA A 36 4.23 -10.61 36.17
N LEU A 37 3.50 -11.57 35.61
CA LEU A 37 3.52 -11.86 34.18
C LEU A 37 3.01 -10.67 33.35
N GLU A 38 1.91 -10.05 33.76
CA GLU A 38 1.35 -8.86 33.11
C GLU A 38 2.35 -7.69 33.14
N GLU A 39 2.98 -7.42 34.29
CA GLU A 39 3.99 -6.36 34.42
C GLU A 39 5.18 -6.59 33.48
N LEU A 40 5.72 -7.82 33.44
CA LEU A 40 6.86 -8.15 32.58
C LEU A 40 6.49 -8.01 31.10
N ARG A 41 5.31 -8.49 30.69
CA ARG A 41 4.82 -8.33 29.31
C ARG A 41 4.62 -6.87 28.94
N GLU A 42 4.05 -6.07 29.82
CA GLU A 42 3.82 -4.65 29.58
C GLU A 42 5.13 -3.86 29.47
N ARG A 43 6.16 -4.23 30.24
CA ARG A 43 7.51 -3.65 30.10
C ARG A 43 8.14 -3.98 28.75
N LEU A 44 7.96 -5.20 28.24
CA LEU A 44 8.43 -5.57 26.90
C LEU A 44 7.64 -4.82 25.81
N ALA A 45 6.32 -4.73 25.95
CA ALA A 45 5.46 -3.99 25.04
C ALA A 45 5.85 -2.51 24.94
N PHE A 46 6.13 -1.86 26.08
CA PHE A 46 6.61 -0.49 26.13
C PHE A 46 7.93 -0.31 25.38
N LYS A 47 8.90 -1.23 25.58
CA LYS A 47 10.18 -1.17 24.86
C LYS A 47 10.00 -1.34 23.35
N ALA A 48 9.15 -2.28 22.92
CA ALA A 48 8.85 -2.50 21.51
C ALA A 48 8.16 -1.27 20.89
N PHE A 49 7.23 -0.66 21.62
CA PHE A 49 6.58 0.58 21.22
C PHE A 49 7.58 1.73 21.05
N GLU A 50 8.45 1.96 22.04
CA GLU A 50 9.45 3.04 21.99
C GLU A 50 10.44 2.84 20.83
N GLN A 51 10.84 1.59 20.54
CA GLN A 51 11.68 1.29 19.39
C GLN A 51 10.97 1.64 18.06
N ALA A 52 9.71 1.21 17.91
CA ALA A 52 8.92 1.52 16.71
C ALA A 52 8.68 3.02 16.55
N HIS A 53 8.40 3.70 17.67
CA HIS A 53 8.20 5.13 17.73
C HIS A 53 9.47 5.91 17.41
N LEU A 54 10.64 5.44 17.84
CA LEU A 54 11.93 6.01 17.45
C LEU A 54 12.13 5.94 15.94
N TYR A 55 11.90 4.77 15.32
CA TYR A 55 11.97 4.64 13.87
C TYR A 55 11.02 5.59 13.15
N TYR A 56 9.81 5.77 13.69
CA TYR A 56 8.85 6.72 13.15
C TYR A 56 9.37 8.17 13.23
N LYS A 57 9.86 8.59 14.41
CA LYS A 57 10.37 9.95 14.66
C LYS A 57 11.57 10.30 13.77
N ILE A 58 12.48 9.36 13.53
CA ILE A 58 13.67 9.59 12.70
C ILE A 58 13.42 9.38 11.19
N GLY A 59 12.17 9.13 10.79
CA GLY A 59 11.79 9.02 9.38
C GLY A 59 12.06 7.65 8.74
N TYR A 60 12.48 6.64 9.51
CA TYR A 60 12.65 5.27 9.02
C TYR A 60 11.31 4.54 8.92
N HIS A 61 10.43 5.05 8.06
CA HIS A 61 9.02 4.63 7.97
C HIS A 61 8.84 3.14 7.70
N LYS A 62 9.68 2.53 6.85
CA LYS A 62 9.63 1.08 6.60
C LYS A 62 9.92 0.27 7.87
N ALA A 63 10.94 0.68 8.63
CA ALA A 63 11.28 0.04 9.89
C ALA A 63 10.19 0.27 10.94
N ALA A 64 9.62 1.47 10.99
CA ALA A 64 8.51 1.80 11.88
C ALA A 64 7.27 0.93 11.61
N VAL A 65 6.87 0.78 10.34
CA VAL A 65 5.75 -0.11 9.94
C VAL A 65 5.98 -1.53 10.44
N GLN A 66 7.19 -2.07 10.21
CA GLN A 66 7.52 -3.43 10.66
C GLN A 66 7.54 -3.54 12.19
N ALA A 67 8.16 -2.58 12.88
CA ALA A 67 8.30 -2.59 14.33
C ALA A 67 6.96 -2.42 15.06
N PHE A 68 6.10 -1.50 14.61
CA PHE A 68 4.74 -1.39 15.16
C PHE A 68 3.92 -2.66 14.90
N GLY A 69 3.98 -3.19 13.67
CA GLY A 69 3.30 -4.44 13.33
C GLY A 69 3.73 -5.63 14.21
N ASN A 70 5.02 -5.71 14.55
CA ASN A 70 5.53 -6.72 15.50
C ASN A 70 5.03 -6.46 16.92
N MET A 71 5.11 -5.23 17.41
CA MET A 71 4.62 -4.87 18.75
C MET A 71 3.14 -5.24 18.92
N ILE A 72 2.29 -4.91 17.94
CA ILE A 72 0.85 -5.22 17.97
C ILE A 72 0.60 -6.74 17.97
N ARG A 73 1.41 -7.51 17.23
CA ARG A 73 1.27 -8.97 17.13
C ARG A 73 1.74 -9.68 18.39
N GLU A 74 2.85 -9.24 18.98
CA GLU A 74 3.46 -9.85 20.16
C GLU A 74 2.74 -9.47 21.46
N TYR A 75 2.22 -8.24 21.54
CA TYR A 75 1.57 -7.68 22.73
C TYR A 75 0.16 -7.15 22.42
N PRO A 76 -0.78 -8.01 21.99
CA PRO A 76 -2.13 -7.60 21.60
C PRO A 76 -2.96 -7.03 22.77
N ASP A 77 -2.58 -7.32 24.01
CA ASP A 77 -3.33 -6.89 25.20
C ASP A 77 -2.72 -5.65 25.84
N SER A 78 -1.63 -5.12 25.28
CA SER A 78 -0.96 -3.95 25.83
C SER A 78 -1.80 -2.68 25.64
N LYS A 79 -1.74 -1.78 26.62
CA LYS A 79 -2.41 -0.47 26.56
C LYS A 79 -1.86 0.42 25.43
N PHE A 80 -0.65 0.15 24.94
CA PHE A 80 -0.04 0.88 23.83
C PHE A 80 -0.59 0.47 22.46
N ARG A 81 -1.41 -0.59 22.37
CA ARG A 81 -1.90 -1.14 21.09
C ARG A 81 -2.68 -0.12 20.26
N GLU A 82 -3.53 0.68 20.90
CA GLU A 82 -4.33 1.70 20.19
C GLU A 82 -3.44 2.72 19.49
N GLU A 83 -2.50 3.32 20.24
CA GLU A 83 -1.56 4.28 19.70
C GLU A 83 -0.60 3.65 18.68
N ALA A 84 -0.16 2.42 18.91
CA ALA A 84 0.69 1.69 17.97
C ALA A 84 -0.01 1.43 16.63
N GLN A 85 -1.30 1.08 16.64
CA GLN A 85 -2.08 0.88 15.40
C GLN A 85 -2.29 2.18 14.64
N TYR A 86 -2.59 3.27 15.36
CA TYR A 86 -2.64 4.60 14.75
C TYR A 86 -1.29 4.97 14.12
N LEU A 87 -0.19 4.86 14.85
CA LEU A 87 1.14 5.19 14.35
C LEU A 87 1.62 4.26 13.23
N LEU A 88 1.21 2.99 13.22
CA LEU A 88 1.42 2.06 12.10
C LEU A 88 0.78 2.59 10.82
N PHE A 89 -0.49 3.00 10.89
CA PHE A 89 -1.17 3.64 9.77
C PHE A 89 -0.41 4.87 9.28
N ARG A 90 -0.04 5.79 10.18
CA ARG A 90 0.71 7.01 9.83
C ARG A 90 2.06 6.72 9.21
N ALA A 91 2.80 5.78 9.78
CA ALA A 91 4.09 5.32 9.26
C ALA A 91 3.93 4.77 7.83
N SER A 92 2.87 4.01 7.57
CA SER A 92 2.56 3.47 6.24
C SER A 92 2.22 4.58 5.23
N VAL A 93 1.41 5.57 5.62
CA VAL A 93 1.14 6.76 4.79
C VAL A 93 2.44 7.50 4.45
N ASN A 94 3.33 7.71 5.42
CA ASN A 94 4.60 8.38 5.20
C ASN A 94 5.56 7.56 4.33
N LEU A 95 5.57 6.23 4.50
CA LEU A 95 6.27 5.32 3.60
C LEU A 95 5.76 5.46 2.16
N ALA A 96 4.44 5.47 1.95
CA ALA A 96 3.84 5.67 0.63
C ALA A 96 4.26 7.02 0.01
N LYS A 97 4.24 8.11 0.79
CA LYS A 97 4.71 9.44 0.36
C LYS A 97 6.19 9.43 -0.06
N ALA A 98 7.06 8.73 0.65
CA ALA A 98 8.49 8.63 0.34
C ALA A 98 8.83 7.62 -0.78
N SER A 99 7.83 6.92 -1.31
CA SER A 99 8.03 5.83 -2.28
C SER A 99 8.25 6.31 -3.71
N ILE A 100 8.96 5.50 -4.51
CA ILE A 100 8.96 5.61 -5.97
C ILE A 100 7.55 5.44 -6.55
N TYR A 101 7.27 6.10 -7.66
CA TYR A 101 5.93 6.20 -8.25
C TYR A 101 5.24 4.83 -8.42
N SER A 102 5.97 3.84 -8.96
CA SER A 102 5.47 2.47 -9.20
C SER A 102 5.02 1.74 -7.93
N ARG A 103 5.49 2.16 -6.75
CA ARG A 103 5.13 1.56 -5.45
C ARG A 103 4.14 2.37 -4.64
N LYS A 104 3.87 3.63 -5.03
CA LYS A 104 3.03 4.55 -4.24
C LYS A 104 1.61 4.02 -4.07
N ILE A 105 0.97 3.59 -5.16
CA ILE A 105 -0.44 3.14 -5.13
C ILE A 105 -0.62 1.98 -4.15
N VAL A 106 0.17 0.92 -4.31
CA VAL A 106 0.11 -0.28 -3.46
C VAL A 106 0.35 0.07 -1.98
N ARG A 107 1.29 0.97 -1.68
CA ARG A 107 1.56 1.39 -0.29
C ARG A 107 0.47 2.27 0.30
N TYR A 108 -0.21 3.07 -0.52
CA TYR A 108 -1.41 3.78 -0.06
C TYR A 108 -2.58 2.83 0.18
N ASP A 109 -2.71 1.76 -0.61
CA ASP A 109 -3.69 0.70 -0.37
C ASP A 109 -3.39 -0.02 0.96
N GLU A 110 -2.14 -0.40 1.23
CA GLU A 110 -1.71 -0.98 2.51
C GLU A 110 -1.97 -0.03 3.70
N ALA A 111 -1.72 1.26 3.54
CA ALA A 111 -2.06 2.25 4.57
C ALA A 111 -3.57 2.29 4.86
N ALA A 112 -4.42 2.22 3.84
CA ALA A 112 -5.87 2.19 4.03
C ALA A 112 -6.33 0.94 4.81
N GLU A 113 -5.72 -0.23 4.58
CA GLU A 113 -5.99 -1.44 5.35
C GLU A 113 -5.59 -1.31 6.83
N PHE A 114 -4.47 -0.64 7.13
CA PHE A 114 -4.10 -0.37 8.52
C PHE A 114 -5.07 0.59 9.21
N HIS A 115 -5.58 1.60 8.49
CA HIS A 115 -6.62 2.47 9.01
C HIS A 115 -7.91 1.70 9.31
N GLU A 116 -8.37 0.84 8.39
CA GLU A 116 -9.57 0.01 8.59
C GLU A 116 -9.46 -0.82 9.86
N LYS A 117 -8.34 -1.55 10.03
CA LYS A 117 -8.07 -2.33 11.24
C LYS A 117 -8.06 -1.49 12.52
N PHE A 118 -7.52 -0.27 12.45
CA PHE A 118 -7.51 0.67 13.58
C PHE A 118 -8.94 1.16 13.91
N ALA A 119 -9.70 1.59 12.90
CA ALA A 119 -11.05 2.11 13.06
C ALA A 119 -12.02 1.02 13.57
N ASP A 120 -11.90 -0.20 13.06
CA ASP A 120 -12.71 -1.34 13.50
C ASP A 120 -12.44 -1.71 14.96
N LYS A 121 -11.16 -1.64 15.38
CA LYS A 121 -10.76 -2.04 16.73
C LYS A 121 -10.97 -0.94 17.76
N PHE A 122 -10.82 0.32 17.35
CA PHE A 122 -10.83 1.50 18.23
C PHE A 122 -11.71 2.64 17.67
N PRO A 123 -13.02 2.41 17.49
CA PRO A 123 -13.93 3.40 16.90
C PRO A 123 -14.02 4.70 17.72
N GLU A 124 -13.91 4.60 19.05
CA GLU A 124 -13.96 5.73 19.99
C GLU A 124 -12.57 6.29 20.33
N SER A 125 -11.53 5.95 19.54
CA SER A 125 -10.18 6.41 19.78
C SER A 125 -10.10 7.94 19.74
N LYS A 126 -9.28 8.51 20.65
CA LYS A 126 -8.91 9.93 20.59
C LYS A 126 -8.21 10.32 19.27
N PHE A 127 -7.63 9.34 18.55
CA PHE A 127 -6.96 9.55 17.28
C PHE A 127 -7.87 9.36 16.05
N ALA A 128 -9.14 8.95 16.23
CA ALA A 128 -10.03 8.59 15.14
C ALA A 128 -10.23 9.72 14.11
N LYS A 129 -10.43 10.96 14.58
CA LYS A 129 -10.62 12.13 13.70
C LYS A 129 -9.37 12.43 12.86
N ASP A 130 -8.19 12.35 13.48
CA ASP A 130 -6.93 12.59 12.79
C ASP A 130 -6.65 11.49 11.77
N ALA A 131 -6.87 10.23 12.15
CA ALA A 131 -6.70 9.08 11.27
C ALA A 131 -7.59 9.19 10.02
N GLN A 132 -8.86 9.55 10.20
CA GLN A 132 -9.82 9.73 9.11
C GLN A 132 -9.40 10.87 8.17
N SER A 133 -8.91 11.98 8.72
CA SER A 133 -8.40 13.11 7.94
C SER A 133 -7.17 12.73 7.12
N GLU A 134 -6.22 12.02 7.72
CA GLU A 134 -5.02 11.54 7.03
C GLU A 134 -5.37 10.51 5.94
N LEU A 135 -6.35 9.62 6.19
CA LEU A 135 -6.85 8.67 5.19
C LEU A 135 -7.51 9.38 4.01
N ALA A 136 -8.33 10.40 4.26
CA ALA A 136 -8.96 11.18 3.20
C ALA A 136 -7.91 11.82 2.27
N SER A 137 -6.86 12.39 2.86
CA SER A 137 -5.72 12.96 2.11
C SER A 137 -4.97 11.88 1.31
N ALA A 138 -4.67 10.74 1.94
CA ALA A 138 -4.02 9.60 1.29
C ALA A 138 -4.85 9.08 0.10
N ASN A 139 -6.16 8.95 0.27
CA ASN A 139 -7.09 8.51 -0.77
C ASN A 139 -7.15 9.48 -1.95
N LYS A 140 -7.13 10.79 -1.68
CA LYS A 140 -7.06 11.81 -2.74
C LYS A 140 -5.78 11.69 -3.55
N THR A 141 -4.62 11.56 -2.88
CA THR A 141 -3.34 11.33 -3.56
C THR A 141 -3.34 10.05 -4.37
N ARG A 142 -3.82 8.94 -3.79
CA ARG A 142 -3.94 7.65 -4.46
C ARG A 142 -4.82 7.72 -5.71
N ALA A 143 -5.98 8.38 -5.62
CA ALA A 143 -6.90 8.56 -6.74
C ALA A 143 -6.24 9.32 -7.89
N ARG A 144 -5.53 10.41 -7.58
CA ARG A 144 -4.73 11.16 -8.56
C ARG A 144 -3.67 10.26 -9.22
N LEU A 145 -2.92 9.50 -8.43
CA LEU A 145 -1.90 8.59 -8.97
C LEU A 145 -2.50 7.52 -9.90
N LYS A 146 -3.67 6.97 -9.56
CA LYS A 146 -4.39 6.01 -10.43
C LYS A 146 -4.83 6.68 -11.74
N LYS A 147 -5.33 7.92 -11.68
CA LYS A 147 -5.69 8.70 -12.88
C LYS A 147 -4.47 8.96 -13.76
N ASP A 148 -3.39 9.48 -13.19
CA ASP A 148 -2.15 9.79 -13.91
C ASP A 148 -1.55 8.52 -14.56
N ALA A 149 -1.62 7.36 -13.89
CA ALA A 149 -1.17 6.08 -14.42
C ALA A 149 -2.05 5.62 -15.59
N ALA A 150 -3.37 5.74 -15.46
CA ALA A 150 -4.32 5.39 -16.53
C ALA A 150 -4.15 6.30 -17.76
N GLU A 151 -3.92 7.59 -17.56
CA GLU A 151 -3.67 8.55 -18.64
C GLU A 151 -2.38 8.24 -19.39
N LYS A 152 -1.28 7.92 -18.67
CA LYS A 152 -0.03 7.47 -19.29
C LYS A 152 -0.20 6.19 -20.11
N GLN A 153 -0.98 5.24 -19.61
CA GLN A 153 -1.25 3.99 -20.32
C GLN A 153 -2.05 4.23 -21.59
N GLN A 154 -3.09 5.07 -21.52
CA GLN A 154 -3.87 5.49 -22.68
C GLN A 154 -2.98 6.18 -23.74
N LEU A 155 -2.14 7.13 -23.32
CA LEU A 155 -1.23 7.83 -24.22
C LEU A 155 -0.21 6.87 -24.86
N GLY A 156 0.28 5.88 -24.10
CA GLY A 156 1.17 4.84 -24.61
C GLY A 156 0.52 4.00 -25.72
N LEU A 157 -0.70 3.51 -25.48
CA LEU A 157 -1.50 2.79 -26.48
C LEU A 157 -1.75 3.66 -27.71
N TYR A 158 -2.22 4.89 -27.51
CA TYR A 158 -2.48 5.82 -28.61
C TYR A 158 -1.22 6.15 -29.42
N SER A 159 -0.07 6.34 -28.76
CA SER A 159 1.21 6.59 -29.44
C SER A 159 1.64 5.39 -30.30
N SER A 160 1.50 4.17 -29.78
CA SER A 160 1.79 2.94 -30.52
C SER A 160 0.85 2.74 -31.72
N PHE A 161 -0.44 3.00 -31.52
CA PHE A 161 -1.45 3.06 -32.58
C PHE A 161 -1.03 4.06 -33.68
N LYS A 162 -0.79 5.32 -33.28
CA LYS A 162 -0.45 6.42 -34.20
C LYS A 162 0.83 6.13 -34.99
N SER A 163 1.83 5.51 -34.36
CA SER A 163 3.05 5.09 -35.04
C SER A 163 2.74 4.07 -36.14
N SER A 164 1.92 3.06 -35.84
CA SER A 164 1.55 2.00 -36.79
C SER A 164 0.77 2.58 -37.98
N ILE A 165 -0.24 3.42 -37.73
CA ILE A 165 -0.96 4.15 -38.80
C ILE A 165 -0.02 5.04 -39.63
N GLY A 166 0.93 5.71 -38.98
CA GLY A 166 1.94 6.51 -39.68
C GLY A 166 2.76 5.69 -40.68
N VAL A 167 3.01 4.40 -40.42
CA VAL A 167 3.67 3.49 -41.37
C VAL A 167 2.70 3.08 -42.48
N VAL A 168 1.44 2.76 -42.15
CA VAL A 168 0.39 2.41 -43.15
C VAL A 168 0.21 3.50 -44.20
N LEU A 169 0.25 4.78 -43.79
CA LEU A 169 0.07 5.94 -44.66
C LEU A 169 1.31 6.25 -45.53
N LYS A 170 2.50 5.79 -45.15
CA LYS A 170 3.78 6.14 -45.81
C LYS A 170 4.39 4.99 -46.63
N SER A 171 4.15 3.75 -46.22
CA SER A 171 4.73 2.57 -46.87
C SER A 171 4.10 2.35 -48.25
N LYS A 172 4.93 2.03 -49.25
CA LYS A 172 4.45 1.56 -50.57
C LYS A 172 4.25 0.03 -50.61
N ASP A 173 4.86 -0.69 -49.68
CA ASP A 173 4.73 -2.15 -49.56
C ASP A 173 3.38 -2.53 -48.94
N LEU A 174 2.55 -3.24 -49.70
CA LEU A 174 1.21 -3.67 -49.31
C LEU A 174 1.21 -4.67 -48.15
N GLU A 175 2.20 -5.57 -48.09
CA GLU A 175 2.28 -6.56 -47.01
C GLU A 175 2.59 -5.86 -45.69
N ASN A 176 3.58 -4.96 -45.70
CA ASN A 176 3.93 -4.15 -44.54
C ASN A 176 2.76 -3.25 -44.10
N ARG A 177 2.02 -2.65 -45.04
CA ARG A 177 0.80 -1.88 -44.73
C ARG A 177 -0.25 -2.73 -44.01
N ARG A 178 -0.55 -3.93 -44.53
CA ARG A 178 -1.53 -4.84 -43.90
C ARG A 178 -1.12 -5.25 -42.50
N LYS A 179 0.17 -5.57 -42.30
CA LYS A 179 0.72 -5.94 -41.00
C LYS A 179 0.62 -4.80 -39.98
N GLU A 180 1.01 -3.58 -40.35
CA GLU A 180 0.94 -2.44 -39.44
C GLU A 180 -0.49 -1.98 -39.18
N TYR A 181 -1.41 -2.13 -40.14
CA TYR A 181 -2.83 -1.86 -39.93
C TYR A 181 -3.45 -2.84 -38.92
N ALA A 182 -3.11 -4.13 -39.01
CA ALA A 182 -3.55 -5.12 -38.01
C ALA A 182 -3.06 -4.77 -36.59
N LYS A 183 -1.78 -4.41 -36.44
CA LYS A 183 -1.23 -3.93 -35.15
C LYS A 183 -1.94 -2.67 -34.63
N ALA A 184 -2.26 -1.75 -35.53
CA ALA A 184 -3.02 -0.55 -35.18
C ALA A 184 -4.42 -0.92 -34.66
N LEU A 185 -5.12 -1.82 -35.37
CA LEU A 185 -6.44 -2.30 -34.95
C LEU A 185 -6.40 -2.97 -33.57
N ASP A 186 -5.41 -3.84 -33.33
CA ASP A 186 -5.22 -4.49 -32.04
C ASP A 186 -5.02 -3.47 -30.92
N THR A 187 -4.15 -2.48 -31.15
CA THR A 187 -3.86 -1.44 -30.16
C THR A 187 -5.07 -0.53 -29.91
N TYR A 188 -5.83 -0.21 -30.96
CA TYR A 188 -7.07 0.55 -30.86
C TYR A 188 -8.14 -0.20 -30.05
N ASN A 189 -8.33 -1.49 -30.33
CA ASN A 189 -9.27 -2.33 -29.59
C ASN A 189 -8.87 -2.43 -28.12
N GLU A 190 -7.58 -2.61 -27.82
CA GLU A 190 -7.09 -2.59 -26.43
C GLU A 190 -7.39 -1.24 -25.74
N LEU A 191 -7.15 -0.11 -26.41
CA LEU A 191 -7.48 1.22 -25.90
C LEU A 191 -9.00 1.36 -25.65
N LYS A 192 -9.83 0.89 -26.58
CA LYS A 192 -11.29 0.96 -26.50
C LYS A 192 -11.85 0.10 -25.39
N ASP A 193 -11.34 -1.12 -25.23
CA ASP A 193 -11.80 -2.08 -24.23
C ASP A 193 -11.41 -1.63 -22.82
N LYS A 194 -10.16 -1.17 -22.64
CA LYS A 194 -9.66 -0.73 -21.34
C LYS A 194 -10.15 0.67 -20.97
N TYR A 195 -10.35 1.55 -21.97
CA TYR A 195 -10.66 2.96 -21.77
C TYR A 195 -11.76 3.44 -22.74
N PRO A 196 -13.00 2.94 -22.61
CA PRO A 196 -14.08 3.25 -23.56
C PRO A 196 -14.51 4.73 -23.57
N LYS A 197 -14.05 5.52 -22.59
CA LYS A 197 -14.29 6.97 -22.49
C LYS A 197 -13.03 7.79 -22.80
N SER A 198 -12.00 7.19 -23.38
CA SER A 198 -10.76 7.88 -23.70
C SER A 198 -10.96 8.90 -24.81
N GLU A 199 -10.48 10.12 -24.61
CA GLU A 199 -10.45 11.15 -25.66
C GLU A 199 -9.56 10.77 -26.86
N TYR A 200 -8.62 9.84 -26.65
CA TYR A 200 -7.76 9.33 -27.72
C TYR A 200 -8.49 8.45 -28.72
N LEU A 201 -9.67 7.89 -28.39
CA LEU A 201 -10.47 7.13 -29.34
C LEU A 201 -10.93 7.99 -30.50
N SER A 202 -11.46 9.19 -30.22
CA SER A 202 -11.88 10.13 -31.28
C SER A 202 -10.71 10.58 -32.15
N GLN A 203 -9.49 10.69 -31.59
CA GLN A 203 -8.31 10.99 -32.38
C GLN A 203 -7.88 9.81 -33.25
N ALA A 204 -8.02 8.59 -32.74
CA ALA A 204 -7.72 7.38 -33.48
C ALA A 204 -8.71 7.15 -34.63
N ASP A 205 -9.99 7.39 -34.41
CA ASP A 205 -11.04 7.28 -35.45
C ASP A 205 -10.75 8.21 -36.64
N LYS A 206 -10.31 9.45 -36.38
CA LYS A 206 -9.91 10.40 -37.45
C LYS A 206 -8.72 9.88 -38.27
N LEU A 207 -7.77 9.21 -37.64
CA LEU A 207 -6.61 8.64 -38.33
C LEU A 207 -7.00 7.42 -39.16
N PHE A 208 -7.99 6.64 -38.73
CA PHE A 208 -8.55 5.57 -39.56
C PHE A 208 -9.28 6.14 -40.79
N GLN A 209 -10.10 7.19 -40.63
CA GLN A 209 -10.74 7.87 -41.75
C GLN A 209 -9.72 8.38 -42.78
N GLU A 210 -8.60 8.96 -42.33
CA GLU A 210 -7.52 9.38 -43.24
C GLU A 210 -6.92 8.20 -44.04
N VAL A 211 -6.81 7.01 -43.45
CA VAL A 211 -6.33 5.81 -44.15
C VAL A 211 -7.32 5.38 -45.22
N GLU A 212 -8.62 5.38 -44.92
CA GLU A 212 -9.70 5.02 -45.84
C GLU A 212 -9.74 5.99 -47.03
N GLU A 213 -9.76 7.30 -46.77
CA GLU A 213 -9.76 8.34 -47.83
C GLU A 213 -8.53 8.24 -48.75
N LYS A 214 -7.34 7.91 -48.22
CA LYS A 214 -6.15 7.71 -49.04
C LYS A 214 -6.16 6.41 -49.83
N GLN A 215 -6.89 5.40 -49.38
CA GLN A 215 -7.05 4.16 -50.16
C GLN A 215 -7.98 4.41 -51.35
N GLU A 216 -9.10 5.09 -51.14
CA GLU A 216 -10.06 5.44 -52.20
C GLU A 216 -9.46 6.35 -53.28
N ASN A 217 -8.54 7.27 -52.93
CA ASN A 217 -7.91 8.18 -53.88
C ASN A 217 -6.70 7.59 -54.65
N ASN A 218 -6.26 6.38 -54.31
CA ASN A 218 -5.16 5.68 -55.00
C ASN A 218 -5.63 4.47 -55.84
N GLU A 219 -6.95 4.24 -55.92
CA GLU A 219 -7.61 3.33 -56.86
C GLU A 219 -8.15 4.08 -58.08
#